data_AF-A0A388Q3J4-F1
#
_entry.id   AF-A0A388Q3J4-F1
#
_cell.length_a   1.000
_cell.length_b   1.000
_cell.length_c   1.000
_cell.angle_alpha   90.00
_cell.angle_beta   90.00
_cell.angle_gamma   90.00
#
_symmetry.space_group_name_H-M   'P 1'
#
loop_
_entity.id
_entity.type
_entity.pdbx_description
1 polymer ?
#
loop_
_entity_poly.entity_id
_entity_poly.type
_entity_poly.pdbx_seq_one_letter_code
_entity_poly.pdbx_strand_id
1 'polypeptide(L)'
;MTSVLITPDGNTMEAEAAHGTVTRHYRDHQAGKPTSTNPIASICLDPWFGFQRKLDNNQPLIDFCHHLETVCIETVEGGVMTKDLAVCIMAIR
;
A
#
# COMPACT_ATOMS: atom_id res chain seq x y z
N MET A 1 4.97 -2.64 -1.66
CA MET A 1 4.89 -3.78 -2.59
C MET A 1 3.51 -4.39 -2.45
N THR A 2 2.86 -4.65 -3.58
CA THR A 2 1.51 -5.23 -3.68
C THR A 2 1.59 -6.61 -4.34
N SER A 3 0.65 -7.48 -4.00
CA SER A 3 0.44 -8.79 -4.61
C SER A 3 -0.89 -8.75 -5.36
N VAL A 4 -0.93 -9.33 -6.55
CA VAL A 4 -2.11 -9.33 -7.41
C VAL A 4 -2.28 -10.72 -8.01
N LEU A 5 -3.45 -11.30 -7.81
CA LEU A 5 -3.88 -12.52 -8.47
C LEU A 5 -4.85 -12.15 -9.59
N ILE A 6 -4.62 -12.65 -10.80
CA ILE A 6 -5.53 -12.44 -11.95
C ILE A 6 -5.89 -13.81 -12.49
N THR A 7 -7.17 -14.06 -12.71
CA THR A 7 -7.64 -15.31 -13.31
C THR A 7 -7.29 -15.38 -14.80
N PRO A 8 -7.18 -16.59 -15.39
CA PRO A 8 -6.81 -16.74 -16.81
C PRO A 8 -7.80 -16.11 -17.80
N ASP A 9 -9.07 -15.95 -17.39
CA ASP A 9 -10.11 -15.28 -18.17
C ASP A 9 -10.00 -13.74 -18.13
N GLY A 10 -9.16 -13.19 -17.25
CA GLY A 10 -8.91 -11.76 -17.11
C GLY A 10 -10.09 -10.95 -16.56
N ASN A 11 -11.15 -11.61 -16.06
CA ASN A 11 -12.35 -10.95 -15.56
C ASN A 11 -12.42 -10.91 -14.03
N THR A 12 -11.62 -11.72 -13.35
CA THR A 12 -11.52 -11.71 -11.90
C THR A 12 -10.09 -11.41 -11.48
N MET A 13 -9.95 -10.63 -10.43
CA MET A 13 -8.68 -10.26 -9.86
C MET A 13 -8.85 -10.14 -8.36
N GLU A 14 -7.75 -10.31 -7.63
CA GLU A 14 -7.63 -10.07 -6.20
C GLU A 14 -6.33 -9.31 -5.96
N ALA A 15 -6.35 -8.34 -5.06
CA ALA A 15 -5.21 -7.49 -4.75
C ALA A 15 -5.04 -7.40 -3.24
N GLU A 16 -3.82 -7.66 -2.76
CA GLU A 16 -3.47 -7.66 -1.35
C GLU A 16 -2.10 -7.02 -1.11
N ALA A 17 -1.81 -6.71 0.15
CA ALA A 17 -0.47 -6.35 0.56
C ALA A 17 0.42 -7.60 0.51
N ALA A 18 1.65 -7.48 -0.01
CA ALA A 18 2.58 -8.61 -0.10
C ALA A 18 3.21 -9.03 1.25
N HIS A 19 2.68 -8.56 2.37
CA HIS A 19 3.15 -8.88 3.72
C HIS A 19 2.06 -9.55 4.54
N GLY A 20 2.45 -10.36 5.52
CA GLY A 20 1.52 -10.95 6.49
C GLY A 20 0.96 -9.91 7.48
N THR A 21 0.30 -10.38 8.53
CA THR A 21 -0.41 -9.56 9.53
C THR A 21 0.48 -8.77 10.51
N VAL A 22 1.81 -8.78 10.30
CA VAL A 22 2.79 -8.05 11.14
C VAL A 22 2.60 -8.35 12.64
N THR A 23 2.42 -9.63 12.99
CA THR A 23 2.04 -10.09 14.34
C THR A 23 2.92 -9.52 15.46
N ARG A 24 4.22 -9.31 15.21
CA ARG A 24 5.12 -8.69 16.19
C ARG A 24 4.64 -7.30 16.61
N HIS A 25 4.34 -6.44 15.64
CA HIS A 25 3.83 -5.09 15.93
C HIS A 25 2.45 -5.16 16.56
N TYR A 26 1.62 -6.13 16.16
CA TYR A 26 0.33 -6.34 16.81
C TYR A 26 0.46 -6.70 18.31
N ARG A 27 1.44 -7.53 18.70
CA ARG A 27 1.70 -7.82 20.12
C ARG A 27 2.20 -6.60 20.89
N ASP A 28 3.06 -5.78 20.28
CA ASP A 28 3.50 -4.53 20.90
C ASP A 28 2.34 -3.54 21.07
N HIS A 29 1.44 -3.45 20.08
CA HIS A 29 0.19 -2.69 20.19
C HIS A 29 -0.70 -3.19 21.34
N GLN A 30 -0.89 -4.51 21.48
CA GLN A 30 -1.65 -5.08 22.59
C GLN A 30 -1.04 -4.79 23.97
N ALA A 31 0.29 -4.64 24.03
CA ALA A 31 1.01 -4.24 25.23
C ALA A 31 1.03 -2.71 25.47
N GLY A 32 0.33 -1.92 24.64
CA GLY A 32 0.29 -0.45 24.74
C GLY A 32 1.58 0.24 24.30
N LYS A 33 2.49 -0.46 23.62
CA LYS A 33 3.74 0.11 23.13
C LYS A 33 3.51 0.83 21.78
N PRO A 34 4.30 1.88 21.50
CA PRO A 34 4.24 2.55 20.20
C PRO A 34 4.69 1.60 19.07
N THR A 35 4.01 1.65 17.94
CA THR A 35 4.32 0.87 16.74
C THR A 35 4.42 1.80 15.52
N SER A 36 5.15 1.35 14.49
CA SER A 36 5.33 2.10 13.24
C SER A 36 5.37 1.08 12.09
N THR A 37 4.20 0.50 11.83
CA THR A 37 3.98 -0.41 10.69
C THR A 37 3.67 0.43 9.45
N ASN A 38 4.37 0.19 8.35
CA ASN A 38 4.12 0.86 7.08
C ASN A 38 2.76 0.46 6.49
N PRO A 39 1.80 1.40 6.33
CA PRO A 39 0.49 1.08 5.79
C PRO A 39 0.41 1.20 4.27
N ILE A 40 1.44 1.72 3.58
CA ILE A 40 1.38 2.07 2.15
C ILE A 40 1.00 0.86 1.29
N ALA A 41 1.57 -0.31 1.57
CA ALA A 41 1.24 -1.54 0.84
C ALA A 41 -0.21 -2.01 1.01
N SER A 42 -0.87 -1.60 2.10
CA SER A 42 -2.30 -1.88 2.33
C SER A 42 -3.22 -0.81 1.75
N ILE A 43 -2.71 0.40 1.51
CA ILE A 43 -3.46 1.54 0.94
C ILE A 43 -3.40 1.51 -0.58
N CYS A 44 -2.20 1.34 -1.13
CA CYS A 44 -1.96 1.34 -2.57
C CYS A 44 -2.29 -0.05 -3.11
N LEU A 45 -3.42 -0.16 -3.82
CA LEU A 45 -3.81 -1.32 -4.62
C LEU A 45 -3.90 -0.91 -6.09
N ASP A 46 -2.89 -0.18 -6.60
CA ASP A 46 -2.85 0.41 -7.95
C ASP A 46 -3.27 -0.55 -9.08
N PRO A 47 -2.86 -1.85 -9.04
CA PRO A 47 -3.31 -2.82 -10.03
C PRO A 47 -4.81 -3.07 -10.00
N TRP A 48 -5.46 -2.98 -8.83
CA TRP A 48 -6.90 -3.14 -8.69
C TRP A 48 -7.68 -2.02 -9.38
N PHE A 49 -7.25 -0.77 -9.19
CA PHE A 49 -7.92 0.39 -9.75
C PHE A 49 -7.83 0.43 -11.28
N GLY A 50 -6.67 0.09 -11.84
CA GLY A 50 -6.48 -0.01 -13.28
C GLY A 50 -7.31 -1.13 -13.94
N PHE A 51 -7.62 -2.19 -13.21
CA PHE A 51 -8.51 -3.26 -13.66
C PHE A 51 -9.98 -2.86 -13.56
N GLN A 52 -10.40 -2.17 -12.49
CA GLN A 52 -11.76 -1.65 -12.37
C GLN A 52 -12.11 -0.65 -13.49
N ARG A 53 -11.11 0.09 -14.00
CA ARG A 53 -11.25 0.91 -15.23
C ARG A 53 -11.78 0.11 -16.42
N LYS A 54 -11.24 -1.10 -16.63
CA LYS A 54 -11.60 -1.93 -17.79
C LYS A 54 -13.02 -2.47 -17.69
N LEU A 55 -13.55 -2.61 -16.47
CA LEU A 55 -14.88 -3.15 -16.22
C LEU A 55 -15.97 -2.06 -16.24
N ASP A 56 -15.75 -0.95 -15.53
CA ASP A 56 -16.82 0.02 -15.23
C ASP A 56 -16.65 1.39 -15.93
N ASN A 57 -15.52 1.62 -16.61
CA ASN A 57 -15.18 2.89 -17.29
C ASN A 57 -15.36 4.16 -16.41
N ASN A 58 -15.08 4.05 -15.10
CA ASN A 58 -15.28 5.10 -14.11
C ASN A 58 -14.01 5.95 -13.89
N GLN A 59 -13.81 6.97 -14.75
CA GLN A 59 -12.64 7.85 -14.69
C GLN A 59 -12.45 8.60 -13.35
N PRO A 60 -13.49 9.16 -12.71
CA PRO A 60 -13.34 9.83 -11.42
C PRO A 60 -12.74 8.96 -10.31
N LEU A 61 -13.11 7.67 -10.27
CA LEU A 61 -12.56 6.73 -9.28
C LEU A 61 -11.07 6.49 -9.52
N ILE A 62 -10.65 6.38 -10.77
CA ILE A 62 -9.25 6.17 -11.17
C ILE A 62 -8.41 7.38 -10.80
N ASP A 63 -8.91 8.58 -11.09
CA ASP A 63 -8.21 9.82 -10.74
C ASP A 63 -8.03 9.91 -9.22
N PHE A 64 -9.07 9.61 -8.44
CA PHE A 64 -8.97 9.56 -6.97
C PHE A 64 -7.85 8.60 -6.50
N CYS A 65 -7.77 7.41 -7.08
CA CYS A 65 -6.78 6.42 -6.70
C CYS A 65 -5.34 6.85 -7.06
N HIS A 66 -5.12 7.43 -8.24
CA HIS A 66 -3.82 7.98 -8.61
C HIS A 66 -3.40 9.14 -7.71
N HIS A 67 -4.34 10.01 -7.33
CA HIS A 67 -4.04 11.07 -6.36
C HIS A 67 -3.67 10.48 -5.00
N LEU A 68 -4.35 9.42 -4.54
CA LEU A 68 -4.02 8.76 -3.28
C LEU A 68 -2.61 8.16 -3.29
N GLU A 69 -2.23 7.48 -4.37
CA GLU A 69 -0.88 6.95 -4.57
C GLU A 69 0.17 8.07 -4.55
N THR A 70 -0.07 9.15 -5.31
CA THR A 70 0.81 10.31 -5.38
C THR A 70 1.02 10.93 -4.00
N VAL A 71 -0.06 11.13 -3.23
CA VAL A 71 0.01 11.68 -1.87
C VAL A 71 0.83 10.77 -0.94
N CYS A 72 0.71 9.44 -1.06
CA CYS A 72 1.54 8.52 -0.28
C CYS A 72 3.03 8.66 -0.59
N ILE A 73 3.39 8.81 -1.87
CA ILE A 73 4.78 9.02 -2.31
C ILE A 73 5.30 10.38 -1.81
N GLU A 74 4.56 11.45 -2.06
CA GLU A 74 4.92 12.81 -1.65
C GLU A 74 5.09 12.92 -0.12
N THR A 75 4.29 12.20 0.66
CA THR A 75 4.41 12.17 2.12
C THR A 75 5.75 11.60 2.57
N VAL A 76 6.18 10.50 1.95
CA VAL A 76 7.47 9.85 2.24
C VAL A 76 8.63 10.73 1.76
N GLU A 77 8.55 11.27 0.55
CA GLU A 77 9.59 12.16 -0.01
C GLU A 77 9.71 13.48 0.76
N GLY A 78 8.60 13.97 1.32
CA GLY A 78 8.55 15.10 2.25
C GLY A 78 9.14 14.83 3.63
N GLY A 79 9.65 13.61 3.88
CA GLY A 79 10.34 13.22 5.11
C GLY A 79 9.45 12.62 6.18
N VAL A 80 8.14 12.51 5.94
CA VAL A 80 7.20 11.86 6.87
C VAL A 80 7.06 10.40 6.49
N MET A 81 7.76 9.52 7.22
CA MET A 81 7.81 8.10 6.89
C MET A 81 7.82 7.22 8.12
N THR A 82 7.48 5.95 7.94
CA THR A 82 7.52 4.94 8.99
C THR A 82 8.95 4.44 9.24
N LYS A 83 9.15 3.80 10.39
CA LYS A 83 10.46 3.39 10.89
C LYS A 83 11.24 2.50 9.91
N ASP A 84 10.56 1.62 9.19
CA ASP A 84 11.15 0.75 8.16
C ASP A 84 11.81 1.54 7.03
N LEU A 85 11.12 2.55 6.48
CA LEU A 85 11.65 3.40 5.42
C LEU A 85 12.78 4.30 5.92
N ALA A 86 12.64 4.84 7.13
CA ALA A 86 13.66 5.67 7.76
C ALA A 86 14.99 4.91 7.94
N VAL A 87 14.94 3.63 8.32
CA VAL A 87 16.13 2.78 8.44
C VAL A 87 16.80 2.57 7.07
N CYS A 88 16.02 2.36 6.00
CA CYS A 88 16.58 2.17 4.66
C CYS A 88 17.36 3.40 4.18
N ILE A 89 16.92 4.62 4.51
CA ILE A 89 17.60 5.85 4.11
C ILE A 89 18.81 6.13 5.00
N MET A 90 18.69 5.91 6.32
CA MET A 90 19.78 6.16 7.27
C MET A 90 20.90 5.11 7.21
N ALA A 91 20.62 3.88 6.79
CA ALA A 91 21.64 2.83 6.63
C ALA A 91 22.57 3.06 5.42
N ILE A 92 22.28 4.04 4.56
CA ILE A 92 23.05 4.37 3.34
C ILE A 92 23.97 5.59 3.59
N ARG A 93 23.90 6.26 4.75
CA ARG A 93 24.80 7.34 5.17
C ARG A 93 25.76 6.88 6.26
#